data_AF-A0A2P5HF20-F1
#
_entry.id   AF-A0A2P5HF20-F1
#
_cell.length_a   1.000
_cell.length_b   1.000
_cell.length_c   1.000
_cell.angle_alpha   90.00
_cell.angle_beta   90.00
_cell.angle_gamma   90.00
#
_symmetry.space_group_name_H-M   'P 1'
#
loop_
_entity.id
_entity.type
_entity.pdbx_description
1 polymer ?
#
loop_
_entity_poly.entity_id
_entity_poly.type
_entity_poly.pdbx_seq_one_letter_code
_entity_poly.pdbx_strand_id
1 'polypeptide(L)'
;MTDKSYQEKGHFTRPASTFRDFISKAAGSKYLPEANRYALYLSPSCPWAHRTLIVRKLKGLESIVDLYLLKMHMGPEGWLFDGEDPLHPGFTKIKQLYEHADPNFKGRYTVPVLWDKKTSEIIRMFYSEFDDLLPENLRENTKEKAGGGIFPERLRGDIEAMNEWVYNTVNNGVYKTGFATSQEAYEANLYPLFESLDRLEDILAKHGKSYLFGDCH
;
A
#
# COMPACT_ATOMS: atom_id res chain seq x y z
N MET A 1 1.66 3.73 -20.14
CA MET A 1 1.94 2.64 -19.17
C MET A 1 3.32 2.03 -19.39
N THR A 2 3.77 1.83 -20.63
CA THR A 2 5.13 1.41 -20.98
C THR A 2 6.05 2.61 -21.17
N ASP A 3 6.49 3.23 -20.07
CA ASP A 3 7.70 4.04 -20.13
C ASP A 3 8.90 3.09 -20.20
N LYS A 4 9.68 3.18 -21.29
CA LYS A 4 10.87 2.35 -21.51
C LYS A 4 11.98 2.64 -20.50
N SER A 5 11.91 3.75 -19.77
CA SER A 5 12.86 4.11 -18.69
C SER A 5 12.93 3.08 -17.55
N TYR A 6 11.95 2.20 -17.44
CA TYR A 6 11.86 1.17 -16.38
C TYR A 6 12.13 -0.26 -16.88
N GLN A 7 12.78 -0.40 -18.05
CA GLN A 7 13.15 -1.69 -18.62
C GLN A 7 14.66 -1.83 -18.77
N GLU A 8 15.24 -2.88 -18.19
CA GLU A 8 16.65 -3.26 -18.36
C GLU A 8 16.72 -4.70 -18.86
N LYS A 9 17.37 -4.95 -20.01
CA LYS A 9 17.50 -6.28 -20.65
C LYS A 9 16.18 -7.06 -20.81
N GLY A 10 15.07 -6.34 -20.94
CA GLY A 10 13.72 -6.91 -21.04
C GLY A 10 12.98 -7.11 -19.71
N HIS A 11 13.66 -6.96 -18.57
CA HIS A 11 13.04 -7.00 -17.24
C HIS A 11 12.44 -5.66 -16.86
N PHE A 12 11.28 -5.68 -16.20
CA PHE A 12 10.68 -4.50 -15.58
C PHE A 12 11.24 -4.25 -14.17
N THR A 13 11.83 -3.08 -13.97
CA THR A 13 12.34 -2.61 -12.67
C THR A 13 11.39 -1.55 -12.10
N ARG A 14 10.81 -1.81 -10.92
CA ARG A 14 9.93 -0.86 -10.23
C ARG A 14 10.76 0.19 -9.49
N PRO A 15 10.63 1.50 -9.79
CA PRO A 15 11.23 2.54 -8.97
C PRO A 15 10.63 2.53 -7.57
N ALA A 16 11.45 2.81 -6.57
CA ALA A 16 10.96 3.11 -5.23
C ALA A 16 10.10 4.39 -5.26
N SER A 17 9.07 4.47 -4.41
CA SER A 17 8.44 5.76 -4.07
C SER A 17 9.51 6.71 -3.51
N THR A 18 9.30 8.03 -3.56
CA THR A 18 10.27 9.03 -3.07
C THR A 18 9.90 9.64 -1.71
N PHE A 19 8.63 9.95 -1.46
CA PHE A 19 8.18 10.38 -0.12
C PHE A 19 8.34 9.23 0.89
N ARG A 20 9.03 9.48 2.02
CA ARG A 20 9.27 8.55 3.16
C ARG A 20 9.07 9.15 4.55
N ASP A 21 8.48 10.34 4.64
CA ASP A 21 8.00 10.89 5.92
C ASP A 21 6.99 9.91 6.58
N PHE A 22 6.98 9.84 7.92
CA PHE A 22 6.19 8.89 8.72
C PHE A 22 5.41 9.64 9.84
N ILE A 23 4.16 9.25 10.09
CA ILE A 23 3.30 9.68 11.22
C ILE A 23 3.66 8.83 12.42
N SER A 24 4.00 9.44 13.55
CA SER A 24 4.19 8.69 14.77
C SER A 24 3.91 9.51 16.03
N LYS A 25 3.39 8.86 17.06
CA LYS A 25 3.22 9.46 18.40
C LYS A 25 4.51 9.68 19.18
N ALA A 26 5.67 9.27 18.66
CA ALA A 26 6.96 9.53 19.29
C ALA A 26 7.22 11.04 19.51
N ALA A 27 7.86 11.40 20.63
CA ALA A 27 8.22 12.78 20.92
C ALA A 27 9.18 13.34 19.85
N GLY A 28 8.86 14.51 19.31
CA GLY A 28 9.63 15.13 18.22
C GLY A 28 9.27 14.66 16.81
N SER A 29 8.29 13.76 16.66
CA SER A 29 7.73 13.41 15.35
C SER A 29 7.16 14.64 14.63
N LYS A 30 7.54 14.78 13.36
CA LYS A 30 7.10 15.85 12.45
C LYS A 30 5.59 15.79 12.13
N TYR A 31 4.98 14.61 12.34
CA TYR A 31 3.59 14.29 12.02
C TYR A 31 2.97 13.46 13.15
N LEU A 32 1.95 14.00 13.80
CA LEU A 32 1.27 13.37 14.93
C LEU A 32 -0.06 12.76 14.49
N PRO A 33 -0.48 11.61 15.03
CA PRO A 33 -1.77 11.01 14.73
C PRO A 33 -2.90 11.92 15.23
N GLU A 34 -3.67 12.48 14.31
CA GLU A 34 -4.72 13.47 14.57
C GLU A 34 -5.93 13.17 13.68
N ALA A 35 -7.15 13.28 14.24
CA ALA A 35 -8.38 13.12 13.48
C ALA A 35 -8.67 14.34 12.60
N ASN A 36 -9.18 14.12 11.38
CA ASN A 36 -9.50 15.16 10.39
C ASN A 36 -8.27 15.96 9.90
N ARG A 37 -7.06 15.42 10.06
CA ARG A 37 -5.81 16.01 9.53
C ARG A 37 -5.36 15.38 8.21
N TYR A 38 -5.64 14.09 8.02
CA TYR A 38 -5.06 13.27 6.95
C TYR A 38 -6.13 12.81 5.95
N ALA A 39 -5.81 12.88 4.66
CA ALA A 39 -6.64 12.40 3.56
C ALA A 39 -5.94 11.30 2.75
N LEU A 40 -6.66 10.22 2.47
CA LEU A 40 -6.18 9.10 1.68
C LEU A 40 -6.73 9.18 0.25
N TYR A 41 -5.86 9.42 -0.72
CA TYR A 41 -6.19 9.41 -2.14
C TYR A 41 -5.86 8.05 -2.75
N LEU A 42 -6.84 7.40 -3.39
CA LEU A 42 -6.62 6.12 -4.07
C LEU A 42 -7.60 5.85 -5.21
N SER A 43 -7.20 4.94 -6.11
CA SER A 43 -8.12 4.29 -7.05
C SER A 43 -8.33 2.83 -6.63
N PRO A 44 -9.58 2.32 -6.57
CA PRO A 44 -9.86 0.93 -6.25
C PRO A 44 -9.23 -0.09 -7.21
N SER A 45 -8.83 0.31 -8.42
CA SER A 45 -8.15 -0.57 -9.39
C SER A 45 -6.67 -0.80 -9.09
N CYS A 46 -6.07 -0.07 -8.15
CA CYS A 46 -4.67 -0.25 -7.75
C CYS A 46 -4.56 -1.20 -6.54
N PRO A 47 -3.94 -2.40 -6.67
CA PRO A 47 -3.85 -3.36 -5.55
C PRO A 47 -3.01 -2.83 -4.37
N TRP A 48 -2.00 -1.99 -4.65
CA TRP A 48 -1.20 -1.32 -3.62
C TRP A 48 -2.04 -0.37 -2.77
N ALA A 49 -3.00 0.30 -3.40
CA ALA A 49 -3.87 1.28 -2.76
C ALA A 49 -5.06 0.61 -2.07
N HIS A 50 -5.58 -0.47 -2.66
CA HIS A 50 -6.65 -1.25 -2.05
C HIS A 50 -6.27 -1.80 -0.67
N ARG A 51 -5.00 -2.16 -0.43
CA ARG A 51 -4.49 -2.53 0.91
C ARG A 51 -4.74 -1.45 1.96
N THR A 52 -4.45 -0.18 1.63
CA THR A 52 -4.69 0.94 2.56
C THR A 52 -6.17 1.16 2.86
N LEU A 53 -7.05 0.90 1.88
CA LEU A 53 -8.51 0.93 2.07
C LEU A 53 -8.99 -0.20 2.99
N ILE A 54 -8.50 -1.42 2.78
CA ILE A 54 -8.82 -2.58 3.62
C ILE A 54 -8.40 -2.33 5.07
N VAL A 55 -7.15 -1.90 5.31
CA VAL A 55 -6.66 -1.64 6.66
C VAL A 55 -7.39 -0.45 7.31
N ARG A 56 -7.66 0.64 6.56
CA ARG A 56 -8.51 1.75 7.03
C ARG A 56 -9.86 1.24 7.55
N LYS A 57 -10.50 0.31 6.83
CA LYS A 57 -11.79 -0.27 7.20
C LYS A 57 -11.71 -1.25 8.39
N LEU A 58 -10.71 -2.13 8.41
CA LEU A 58 -10.51 -3.11 9.50
C LEU A 58 -10.12 -2.46 10.83
N LYS A 59 -9.50 -1.27 10.79
CA LYS A 59 -9.11 -0.49 11.97
C LYS A 59 -10.18 0.51 12.42
N GLY A 60 -11.23 0.77 11.64
CA GLY A 60 -12.26 1.75 12.00
C GLY A 60 -11.82 3.21 11.83
N LEU A 61 -10.88 3.47 10.92
CA LEU A 61 -10.26 4.80 10.73
C LEU A 61 -11.11 5.76 9.89
N GLU A 62 -12.36 5.41 9.54
CA GLU A 62 -13.15 6.19 8.60
C GLU A 62 -13.52 7.61 9.05
N SER A 63 -13.62 7.84 10.35
CA SER A 63 -13.87 9.17 10.97
C SER A 63 -12.59 9.89 11.41
N ILE A 64 -11.42 9.37 11.03
CA ILE A 64 -10.11 9.89 11.44
C ILE A 64 -9.29 10.32 10.22
N VAL A 65 -9.30 9.49 9.17
CA VAL A 65 -8.59 9.73 7.90
C VAL A 65 -9.60 9.81 6.77
N ASP A 66 -9.68 10.94 6.07
CA ASP A 66 -10.57 11.14 4.93
C ASP A 66 -10.22 10.21 3.76
N LEU A 67 -11.17 9.99 2.84
CA LEU A 67 -10.97 9.12 1.68
C LEU A 67 -11.49 9.79 0.42
N TYR A 68 -10.60 10.00 -0.55
CA TYR A 68 -10.93 10.54 -1.86
C TYR A 68 -10.64 9.51 -2.94
N LEU A 69 -11.71 9.08 -3.61
CA LEU A 69 -11.64 8.07 -4.66
C LEU A 69 -11.36 8.71 -6.02
N LEU A 70 -10.44 8.10 -6.74
CA LEU A 70 -10.04 8.46 -8.09
C LEU A 70 -10.74 7.55 -9.11
N LYS A 71 -10.72 7.96 -10.38
CA LYS A 71 -11.23 7.13 -11.48
C LYS A 71 -10.52 5.78 -11.53
N MET A 72 -11.28 4.74 -11.88
CA MET A 72 -10.75 3.38 -12.02
C MET A 72 -9.75 3.23 -13.20
N HIS A 73 -9.86 4.09 -14.22
CA HIS A 73 -8.93 4.15 -15.34
C HIS A 73 -7.89 5.26 -15.15
N MET A 74 -6.67 5.02 -15.64
CA MET A 74 -5.63 6.04 -15.75
C MET A 74 -5.72 6.74 -17.12
N GLY A 75 -5.60 8.06 -17.14
CA GLY A 75 -5.40 8.84 -18.35
C GLY A 75 -3.93 8.88 -18.79
N PRO A 76 -3.59 9.61 -19.89
CA PRO A 76 -2.22 9.75 -20.37
C PRO A 76 -1.24 10.31 -19.33
N GLU A 77 -1.71 11.23 -18.48
CA GLU A 77 -0.94 11.85 -17.39
C GLU A 77 -1.09 11.14 -16.03
N GLY A 78 -1.67 9.94 -16.01
CA GLY A 78 -1.83 9.12 -14.79
C GLY A 78 -3.21 9.17 -14.18
N TRP A 79 -3.29 9.19 -12.85
CA TRP A 79 -4.54 9.08 -12.11
C TRP A 79 -5.36 10.37 -12.11
N LEU A 80 -6.66 10.24 -12.35
CA LEU A 80 -7.62 11.33 -12.50
C LEU A 80 -8.61 11.37 -11.34
N PHE A 81 -8.99 12.56 -10.89
CA PHE A 81 -10.14 12.78 -10.02
C PHE A 81 -11.45 12.61 -10.79
N ASP A 82 -12.55 12.39 -10.06
CA ASP A 82 -13.90 12.50 -10.61
C ASP A 82 -14.47 13.88 -10.32
N GLY A 83 -14.20 14.82 -11.23
CA GLY A 83 -14.28 16.25 -10.97
C GLY A 83 -12.92 16.78 -10.53
N GLU A 84 -12.89 17.45 -9.38
CA GLU A 84 -11.70 18.08 -8.80
C GLU A 84 -11.39 17.48 -7.41
N ASP A 85 -10.16 17.69 -6.93
CA ASP A 85 -9.73 17.37 -5.58
C ASP A 85 -10.50 18.21 -4.54
N PRO A 86 -11.23 17.60 -3.59
CA PRO A 86 -11.95 18.33 -2.54
C PRO A 86 -11.08 19.23 -1.65
N LEU A 87 -9.76 18.97 -1.55
CA LEU A 87 -8.83 19.81 -0.78
C LEU A 87 -8.14 20.89 -1.63
N HIS A 88 -8.12 20.75 -2.96
CA HIS A 88 -7.41 21.65 -3.88
C HIS A 88 -8.25 21.91 -5.15
N PRO A 89 -9.21 22.85 -5.10
CA PRO A 89 -10.00 23.24 -6.27
C PRO A 89 -9.13 23.55 -7.50
N GLY A 90 -9.58 23.08 -8.67
CA GLY A 90 -8.82 23.09 -9.93
C GLY A 90 -7.82 21.92 -10.12
N PHE A 91 -7.58 21.07 -9.11
CA PHE A 91 -6.75 19.88 -9.28
C PHE A 91 -7.60 18.73 -9.83
N THR A 92 -7.32 18.27 -11.04
CA THR A 92 -8.04 17.18 -11.73
C THR A 92 -7.22 15.89 -11.84
N LYS A 93 -5.94 15.92 -11.41
CA LYS A 93 -4.98 14.82 -11.54
C LYS A 93 -4.11 14.69 -10.29
N ILE A 94 -3.77 13.45 -9.88
CA ILE A 94 -2.83 13.20 -8.77
C ILE A 94 -1.45 13.83 -9.03
N LYS A 95 -1.04 13.94 -10.29
CA LYS A 95 0.18 14.66 -10.70
C LYS A 95 0.29 16.05 -10.05
N GLN A 96 -0.81 16.80 -9.96
CA GLN A 96 -0.83 18.15 -9.41
C GLN A 96 -0.57 18.18 -7.89
N LEU A 97 -1.00 17.17 -7.13
CA LEU A 97 -0.64 17.03 -5.71
C LEU A 97 0.86 16.83 -5.51
N TYR A 98 1.47 15.98 -6.34
CA TYR A 98 2.90 15.72 -6.30
C TYR A 98 3.73 16.97 -6.66
N GLU A 99 3.35 17.66 -7.74
CA GLU A 99 3.99 18.91 -8.18
C GLU A 99 3.75 20.08 -7.20
N HIS A 100 2.64 20.06 -6.44
CA HIS A 100 2.39 21.00 -5.36
C HIS A 100 3.25 20.71 -4.11
N ALA A 101 3.46 19.43 -3.77
CA ALA A 101 4.33 19.03 -2.66
C ALA A 101 5.82 19.26 -2.96
N ASP A 102 6.26 19.01 -4.20
CA ASP A 102 7.61 19.27 -4.69
C ASP A 102 7.57 19.70 -6.17
N PRO A 103 7.75 21.00 -6.48
CA PRO A 103 7.79 21.50 -7.86
C PRO A 103 8.92 20.91 -8.72
N ASN A 104 9.92 20.26 -8.10
CA ASN A 104 11.03 19.60 -8.79
C ASN A 104 10.88 18.07 -8.85
N PHE A 105 9.70 17.54 -8.50
CA PHE A 105 9.45 16.11 -8.39
C PHE A 105 9.78 15.35 -9.69
N LYS A 106 10.71 14.40 -9.59
CA LYS A 106 11.14 13.53 -10.70
C LYS A 106 10.88 12.08 -10.33
N GLY A 107 9.67 11.61 -10.58
CA GLY A 107 9.24 10.26 -10.23
C GLY A 107 7.88 9.89 -10.83
N ARG A 108 7.31 8.79 -10.35
CA ARG A 108 5.97 8.36 -10.77
C ARG A 108 4.89 8.95 -9.86
N TYR A 109 3.85 9.49 -10.46
CA TYR A 109 2.62 9.89 -9.78
C TYR A 109 1.80 8.62 -9.45
N THR A 110 1.95 8.12 -8.23
CA THR A 110 1.37 6.83 -7.79
C THR A 110 0.22 7.01 -6.80
N VAL A 111 -0.49 5.92 -6.55
CA VAL A 111 -1.48 5.80 -5.47
C VAL A 111 -1.18 4.48 -4.74
N PRO A 112 -1.41 4.38 -3.42
CA PRO A 112 -2.09 5.35 -2.56
C PRO A 112 -1.21 6.57 -2.21
N VAL A 113 -1.84 7.71 -1.94
CA VAL A 113 -1.19 8.89 -1.33
C VAL A 113 -1.89 9.16 0.00
N LEU A 114 -1.16 9.15 1.12
CA LEU A 114 -1.65 9.71 2.37
C LEU A 114 -1.18 11.14 2.47
N TRP A 115 -2.08 12.04 2.08
CA TRP A 115 -1.91 13.45 2.24
C TRP A 115 -2.31 13.83 3.67
N ASP A 116 -1.35 13.83 4.59
CA ASP A 116 -1.28 15.06 5.40
C ASP A 116 -1.05 16.22 4.45
N LYS A 117 -1.09 17.42 4.98
CA LYS A 117 -0.43 18.52 4.31
C LYS A 117 1.07 18.22 3.99
N LYS A 118 1.71 17.12 4.50
CA LYS A 118 2.87 16.30 3.93
C LYS A 118 3.04 14.84 4.55
N THR A 119 2.89 13.64 3.91
CA THR A 119 3.39 12.31 4.50
C THR A 119 3.44 11.04 3.58
N SER A 120 3.87 9.84 4.09
CA SER A 120 3.92 8.52 3.41
C SER A 120 4.06 7.27 4.37
N GLU A 121 4.25 6.02 3.86
CA GLU A 121 4.34 4.71 4.60
C GLU A 121 3.05 4.21 5.31
N ILE A 122 1.94 4.38 4.59
CA ILE A 122 0.53 4.37 5.04
C ILE A 122 0.12 3.16 5.91
N ILE A 123 0.42 1.94 5.49
CA ILE A 123 -0.14 0.72 6.12
C ILE A 123 0.40 0.53 7.53
N ARG A 124 1.72 0.69 7.73
CA ARG A 124 2.37 0.52 9.05
C ARG A 124 1.84 1.55 10.05
N MET A 125 1.59 2.78 9.60
CA MET A 125 1.00 3.83 10.44
C MET A 125 -0.45 3.50 10.84
N PHE A 126 -1.27 2.99 9.91
CA PHE A 126 -2.65 2.61 10.20
C PHE A 126 -2.77 1.44 11.18
N TYR A 127 -1.74 0.58 11.32
CA TYR A 127 -1.77 -0.53 12.28
C TYR A 127 -1.78 -0.07 13.75
N SER A 128 -1.08 1.00 14.12
CA SER A 128 -0.86 1.33 15.54
C SER A 128 -0.74 2.81 15.88
N GLU A 129 -0.41 3.70 14.95
CA GLU A 129 -0.14 5.11 15.28
C GLU A 129 -1.44 5.88 15.60
N PHE A 130 -2.55 5.47 14.98
CA PHE A 130 -3.88 6.03 15.25
C PHE A 130 -4.66 5.29 16.36
N ASP A 131 -4.09 4.26 17.01
CA ASP A 131 -4.82 3.44 17.99
C ASP A 131 -5.36 4.22 19.18
N ASP A 132 -4.65 5.25 19.63
CA ASP A 132 -5.06 6.04 20.79
C ASP A 132 -6.31 6.88 20.51
N LEU A 133 -6.65 7.13 19.23
CA LEU A 133 -7.88 7.75 18.76
C LEU A 133 -9.03 6.76 18.54
N LEU A 134 -8.76 5.45 18.55
CA LEU A 134 -9.76 4.41 18.33
C LEU A 134 -10.44 3.96 19.63
N PRO A 135 -11.71 3.51 19.56
CA PRO A 135 -12.34 2.71 20.62
C PRO A 135 -11.49 1.50 21.00
N GLU A 136 -11.44 1.14 22.29
CA GLU A 136 -10.52 0.12 22.82
C GLU A 136 -10.62 -1.22 22.09
N ASN A 137 -11.83 -1.65 21.69
CA ASN A 137 -12.07 -2.91 20.98
C ASN A 137 -11.54 -2.94 19.52
N LEU A 138 -11.13 -1.80 18.96
CA LEU A 138 -10.57 -1.70 17.61
C LEU A 138 -9.04 -1.56 17.59
N ARG A 139 -8.43 -1.26 18.75
CA ARG A 139 -6.98 -1.13 18.94
C ARG A 139 -6.26 -2.45 18.70
N GLU A 140 -5.04 -2.37 18.19
CA GLU A 140 -4.22 -3.51 17.82
C GLU A 140 -3.88 -4.36 19.04
N ASN A 141 -3.47 -3.72 20.13
CA ASN A 141 -3.12 -4.38 21.38
C ASN A 141 -4.30 -5.14 22.02
N THR A 142 -5.53 -4.64 21.88
CA THR A 142 -6.75 -5.32 22.35
C THR A 142 -7.07 -6.53 21.49
N LYS A 143 -6.99 -6.39 20.16
CA LYS A 143 -7.18 -7.51 19.23
C LYS A 143 -6.11 -8.59 19.42
N GLU A 144 -4.86 -8.21 19.64
CA GLU A 144 -3.75 -9.13 19.91
C GLU A 144 -3.95 -9.91 21.21
N LYS A 145 -4.39 -9.26 22.30
CA LYS A 145 -4.76 -9.94 23.56
C LYS A 145 -5.89 -10.97 23.38
N ALA A 146 -6.79 -10.74 22.42
CA ALA A 146 -7.85 -11.67 22.05
C ALA A 146 -7.42 -12.77 21.05
N GLY A 147 -6.12 -12.87 20.73
CA GLY A 147 -5.56 -13.84 19.79
C GLY A 147 -5.63 -13.43 18.31
N GLY A 148 -6.17 -12.25 18.01
CA GLY A 148 -6.21 -11.66 16.67
C GLY A 148 -5.08 -10.64 16.45
N GLY A 149 -5.44 -9.54 15.78
CA GLY A 149 -4.52 -8.50 15.26
C GLY A 149 -4.36 -8.63 13.74
N ILE A 150 -3.94 -7.54 13.08
CA ILE A 150 -3.51 -7.49 11.67
C ILE A 150 -1.97 -7.56 11.60
N PHE A 151 -1.28 -7.03 12.62
CA PHE A 151 0.18 -7.09 12.74
C PHE A 151 0.65 -7.32 14.20
N PRO A 152 0.16 -8.40 14.85
CA PRO A 152 0.45 -8.71 16.25
C PRO A 152 1.93 -9.03 16.44
N GLU A 153 2.50 -8.57 17.55
CA GLU A 153 3.93 -8.72 17.90
C GLU A 153 4.43 -10.15 17.74
N ARG A 154 3.65 -11.13 18.23
CA ARG A 154 3.99 -12.56 18.18
C ARG A 154 4.18 -13.15 16.76
N LEU A 155 3.68 -12.48 15.71
CA LEU A 155 3.77 -12.94 14.31
C LEU A 155 4.61 -12.01 13.41
N ARG A 156 5.10 -10.86 13.92
CA ARG A 156 5.73 -9.83 13.04
C ARG A 156 6.89 -10.37 12.22
N GLY A 157 7.77 -11.18 12.83
CA GLY A 157 8.92 -11.78 12.13
C GLY A 157 8.49 -12.67 10.96
N ASP A 158 7.51 -13.54 11.18
CA ASP A 158 7.00 -14.43 10.13
C ASP A 158 6.23 -13.67 9.05
N ILE A 159 5.44 -12.65 9.44
CA ILE A 159 4.72 -11.76 8.51
C ILE A 159 5.71 -10.95 7.66
N GLU A 160 6.81 -10.43 8.23
CA GLU A 160 7.81 -9.67 7.47
C GLU A 160 8.62 -10.58 6.53
N ALA A 161 9.06 -11.75 7.00
CA ALA A 161 9.71 -12.75 6.17
C ALA A 161 8.80 -13.23 5.02
N MET A 162 7.49 -13.37 5.26
CA MET A 162 6.52 -13.70 4.22
C MET A 162 6.32 -12.55 3.24
N ASN A 163 6.14 -11.32 3.74
CA ASN A 163 5.93 -10.14 2.91
C ASN A 163 7.08 -9.89 1.94
N GLU A 164 8.33 -10.20 2.30
CA GLU A 164 9.49 -10.03 1.43
C GLU A 164 9.38 -10.89 0.16
N TRP A 165 9.19 -12.21 0.28
CA TRP A 165 9.09 -13.06 -0.91
C TRP A 165 7.77 -12.86 -1.64
N VAL A 166 6.63 -12.74 -0.94
CA VAL A 166 5.32 -12.47 -1.55
C VAL A 166 5.32 -11.12 -2.28
N TYR A 167 6.05 -10.09 -1.80
CA TYR A 167 6.28 -8.86 -2.57
C TYR A 167 7.04 -9.14 -3.86
N ASN A 168 8.17 -9.84 -3.78
CA ASN A 168 9.11 -9.99 -4.88
C ASN A 168 8.63 -10.92 -6.01
N THR A 169 7.93 -11.99 -5.67
CA THR A 169 7.56 -13.10 -6.57
C THR A 169 6.07 -13.13 -6.93
N VAL A 170 5.18 -12.63 -6.05
CA VAL A 170 3.73 -12.60 -6.32
C VAL A 170 3.29 -11.18 -6.67
N ASN A 171 3.26 -10.28 -5.68
CA ASN A 171 2.68 -8.94 -5.82
C ASN A 171 3.35 -8.09 -6.90
N ASN A 172 4.68 -8.12 -6.97
CA ASN A 172 5.45 -7.48 -8.03
C ASN A 172 5.80 -8.47 -9.15
N GLY A 173 5.82 -9.78 -8.90
CA GLY A 173 6.10 -10.81 -9.91
C GLY A 173 5.12 -10.77 -11.08
N VAL A 174 3.81 -10.65 -10.82
CA VAL A 174 2.82 -10.47 -11.90
C VAL A 174 3.10 -9.25 -12.79
N TYR A 175 3.65 -8.17 -12.24
CA TYR A 175 4.08 -6.99 -13.02
C TYR A 175 5.39 -7.24 -13.77
N LYS A 176 6.37 -7.92 -13.15
CA LYS A 176 7.63 -8.28 -13.83
C LYS A 176 7.35 -9.19 -15.03
N THR A 177 6.51 -10.20 -14.86
CA THR A 177 6.04 -11.12 -15.91
C THR A 177 5.24 -10.37 -16.98
N GLY A 178 4.20 -9.61 -16.59
CA GLY A 178 3.30 -8.93 -17.53
C GLY A 178 3.89 -7.72 -18.28
N PHE A 179 5.00 -7.14 -17.79
CA PHE A 179 5.73 -6.05 -18.46
C PHE A 179 7.09 -6.45 -19.01
N ALA A 180 7.41 -7.75 -19.02
CA ALA A 180 8.60 -8.28 -19.69
C ALA A 180 8.54 -8.00 -21.21
N THR A 181 9.68 -7.65 -21.80
CA THR A 181 9.81 -7.41 -23.25
C THR A 181 10.79 -8.38 -23.95
N SER A 182 11.22 -9.43 -23.24
CA SER A 182 11.92 -10.60 -23.80
C SER A 182 11.34 -11.89 -23.20
N GLN A 183 11.45 -13.00 -23.94
CA GLN A 183 11.01 -14.32 -23.48
C GLN A 183 11.77 -14.76 -22.22
N GLU A 184 13.09 -14.53 -22.20
CA GLU A 184 13.96 -14.80 -21.06
C GLU A 184 13.50 -14.05 -19.80
N ALA A 185 13.18 -12.75 -19.91
CA ALA A 185 12.70 -11.96 -18.78
C ALA A 185 11.30 -12.37 -18.31
N TYR A 186 10.45 -12.84 -19.22
CA TYR A 186 9.13 -13.39 -18.90
C TYR A 186 9.25 -14.71 -18.13
N GLU A 187 10.00 -15.68 -18.65
CA GLU A 187 10.21 -16.99 -18.03
C GLU A 187 10.90 -16.89 -16.66
N ALA A 188 11.93 -16.04 -16.54
CA ALA A 188 12.63 -15.76 -15.28
C ALA A 188 11.75 -15.16 -14.17
N ASN A 189 10.52 -14.73 -14.48
CA ASN A 189 9.54 -14.25 -13.49
C ASN A 189 8.27 -15.10 -13.43
N LEU A 190 7.96 -15.87 -14.49
CA LEU A 190 6.83 -16.79 -14.53
C LEU A 190 7.02 -17.96 -13.56
N TYR A 191 8.16 -18.65 -13.59
CA TYR A 191 8.37 -19.82 -12.73
C TYR A 191 8.39 -19.46 -11.24
N PRO A 192 9.14 -18.44 -10.77
CA PRO A 192 9.12 -18.04 -9.35
C PRO A 192 7.75 -17.55 -8.86
N LEU A 193 6.91 -17.01 -9.76
CA LEU A 193 5.52 -16.65 -9.43
C LEU A 193 4.70 -17.90 -9.10
N PHE A 194 4.74 -18.93 -9.95
CA PHE A 194 3.99 -20.17 -9.72
C PHE A 194 4.53 -20.98 -8.53
N GLU A 195 5.85 -21.12 -8.39
CA GLU A 195 6.49 -21.73 -7.21
C GLU A 195 6.03 -21.06 -5.89
N SER A 196 5.81 -19.74 -5.94
CA SER A 196 5.34 -18.97 -4.78
C SER A 196 3.84 -19.10 -4.54
N LEU A 197 3.04 -19.39 -5.56
CA LEU A 197 1.62 -19.74 -5.41
C LEU A 197 1.47 -21.15 -4.84
N ASP A 198 2.23 -22.12 -5.33
CA ASP A 198 2.27 -23.49 -4.80
C ASP A 198 2.69 -23.47 -3.31
N ARG A 199 3.69 -22.66 -2.96
CA ARG A 199 4.09 -22.45 -1.56
C ARG A 199 3.00 -21.83 -0.68
N LEU A 200 2.15 -20.94 -1.22
CA LEU A 200 1.02 -20.37 -0.48
C LEU A 200 -0.07 -21.43 -0.25
N GLU A 201 -0.35 -22.25 -1.26
CA GLU A 201 -1.29 -23.38 -1.16
C GLU A 201 -0.81 -24.41 -0.13
N ASP A 202 0.47 -24.82 -0.18
CA ASP A 202 1.08 -25.73 0.79
C ASP A 202 0.96 -25.23 2.24
N ILE A 203 1.12 -23.92 2.47
CA ILE A 203 0.96 -23.33 3.81
C ILE A 203 -0.49 -23.51 4.29
N LEU A 204 -1.47 -23.08 3.47
CA LEU A 204 -2.89 -23.15 3.81
C LEU A 204 -3.37 -24.60 4.00
N ALA A 205 -2.95 -25.50 3.12
CA ALA A 205 -3.27 -26.93 3.18
C ALA A 205 -2.66 -27.61 4.42
N LYS A 206 -1.41 -27.28 4.78
CA LYS A 206 -0.69 -27.91 5.90
C LYS A 206 -1.34 -27.65 7.26
N HIS A 207 -1.91 -26.47 7.49
CA HIS A 207 -2.57 -26.13 8.76
C HIS A 207 -4.11 -26.13 8.67
N GLY A 208 -4.70 -26.15 7.48
CA GLY A 208 -6.15 -26.25 7.27
C GLY A 208 -6.96 -25.11 7.89
N LYS A 209 -6.43 -23.88 7.87
CA LYS A 209 -7.06 -22.68 8.45
C LYS A 209 -7.33 -21.62 7.39
N SER A 210 -8.17 -20.65 7.73
CA SER A 210 -8.66 -19.63 6.79
C SER A 210 -7.63 -18.55 6.41
N TYR A 211 -6.52 -18.41 7.14
CA TYR A 211 -5.50 -17.39 6.89
C TYR A 211 -4.09 -17.97 6.91
N LEU A 212 -3.14 -17.26 6.28
CA LEU A 212 -1.73 -17.66 6.12
C LEU A 212 -0.97 -17.86 7.44
N PHE A 213 -1.50 -17.33 8.55
CA PHE A 213 -0.97 -17.50 9.91
C PHE A 213 -2.04 -18.09 10.85
N GLY A 214 -2.81 -19.06 10.35
CA GLY A 214 -3.81 -19.80 11.13
C GLY A 214 -5.16 -19.09 11.17
N ASP A 215 -5.62 -18.75 12.37
CA ASP A 215 -6.92 -18.10 12.61
C ASP A 215 -6.81 -16.56 12.73
N CYS A 216 -5.60 -16.01 12.57
CA CYS A 216 -5.33 -14.57 12.58
C CYS A 216 -5.39 -14.00 11.15
N HIS A 217 -6.21 -12.96 10.94
CA HIS A 217 -6.40 -12.26 9.67
C HIS A 217 -5.23 -11.30 9.37
#